data_AF-A0A7X0QZK5-F1
#
_entry.id   AF-A0A7X0QZK5-F1
#
_cell.length_a   1.000
_cell.length_b   1.000
_cell.length_c   1.000
_cell.angle_alpha   90.00
_cell.angle_beta   90.00
_cell.angle_gamma   90.00
#
_symmetry.space_group_name_H-M   'P 1'
#
loop_
_entity.id
_entity.type
_entity.pdbx_description
1 polymer ?
#
loop_
_entity_poly.entity_id
_entity_poly.type
_entity_poly.pdbx_seq_one_letter_code
_entity_poly.pdbx_strand_id
1 'polypeptide(L)'
;MSRKFLIAIGVIMAIMVGIYAYVGGFSEPKVLVATSEPLLLAGQPFKGTVKDEAFGNAFQKAAKLLAENKLQGVLGNVYYSNPESKTDTIRAFIGVVIQDSTISLPEGYELLRVPGGRQVVHSEINAHYMIAPGKLYTNLFAYAEENKLKLEEFYVEWFPADRKAVLEVPLKE
;
A
#
# COMPACT_ATOMS: atom_id res chain seq x y z
N MET A 1 -36.79 -6.06 24.58
CA MET A 1 -35.60 -6.90 24.26
C MET A 1 -35.33 -7.83 25.43
N SER A 2 -34.99 -9.10 25.18
CA SER A 2 -34.61 -10.01 26.27
C SER A 2 -33.16 -9.78 26.70
N ARG A 3 -32.84 -10.05 27.97
CA ARG A 3 -31.45 -9.99 28.48
C ARG A 3 -30.48 -10.83 27.65
N LYS A 4 -30.94 -11.99 27.14
CA LYS A 4 -30.18 -12.88 26.26
C LYS A 4 -29.84 -12.22 24.90
N PHE A 5 -30.78 -11.44 24.36
CA PHE A 5 -30.57 -10.70 23.11
C PHE A 5 -29.51 -9.59 23.27
N LEU A 6 -29.55 -8.84 24.38
CA LEU A 6 -28.55 -7.81 24.67
C LEU A 6 -27.14 -8.42 24.87
N ILE A 7 -27.05 -9.58 25.54
CA ILE A 7 -25.78 -10.30 25.70
C ILE A 7 -25.25 -10.75 24.33
N ALA A 8 -26.10 -11.30 23.46
CA ALA A 8 -25.68 -11.72 22.12
C ALA A 8 -25.14 -10.55 21.28
N ILE A 9 -25.81 -9.39 21.29
CA ILE A 9 -25.31 -8.17 20.63
C ILE A 9 -23.97 -7.74 21.22
N GLY A 10 -23.84 -7.74 22.55
CA GLY A 10 -22.60 -7.38 23.23
C GLY A 10 -21.42 -8.25 22.81
N VAL A 11 -21.62 -9.57 22.69
CA VAL A 11 -20.60 -10.52 22.24
C VAL A 11 -20.21 -10.24 20.77
N ILE A 12 -21.18 -10.05 19.88
CA ILE A 12 -20.90 -9.74 18.47
C ILE A 12 -20.12 -8.44 18.34
N MET A 13 -20.51 -7.40 19.08
CA MET A 13 -19.78 -6.12 19.11
C MET A 13 -18.34 -6.29 19.62
N ALA A 14 -18.15 -7.06 20.69
CA ALA A 14 -16.81 -7.33 21.23
C ALA A 14 -15.93 -8.07 20.21
N ILE A 15 -16.47 -9.04 19.48
CA ILE A 15 -15.77 -9.76 18.41
C ILE A 15 -15.38 -8.79 17.28
N MET A 16 -16.32 -7.95 16.81
CA MET A 16 -16.03 -6.99 15.74
C MET A 16 -14.95 -5.98 16.15
N VAL A 17 -15.02 -5.45 17.36
CA VAL A 17 -13.98 -4.54 17.90
C VAL A 17 -12.64 -5.28 18.03
N GLY A 18 -12.65 -6.53 18.47
CA GLY A 18 -11.47 -7.38 18.55
C GLY A 18 -10.80 -7.58 17.18
N ILE A 19 -11.59 -7.91 16.15
CA ILE A 19 -11.09 -8.05 14.76
C ILE A 19 -10.53 -6.71 14.26
N TYR A 20 -11.26 -5.60 14.47
CA TYR A 20 -10.81 -4.28 14.05
C TYR A 20 -9.48 -3.87 14.72
N ALA A 21 -9.35 -4.07 16.03
CA ALA A 21 -8.09 -3.85 16.74
C ALA A 21 -6.99 -4.77 16.20
N TYR A 22 -7.30 -6.04 15.98
CA TYR A 22 -6.34 -7.04 15.50
C TYR A 22 -5.76 -6.66 14.13
N VAL A 23 -6.54 -6.12 13.19
CA VAL A 23 -6.04 -5.70 11.86
C VAL A 23 -5.33 -4.33 11.86
N GLY A 24 -5.23 -3.65 13.01
CA GLY A 24 -4.63 -2.30 13.11
C GLY A 24 -5.63 -1.16 12.87
N GLY A 25 -6.91 -1.41 13.12
CA GLY A 25 -7.99 -0.43 13.02
C GLY A 25 -7.79 0.80 13.91
N PHE A 26 -7.07 0.68 15.02
CA PHE A 26 -6.72 1.82 15.89
C PHE A 26 -5.30 2.38 15.66
N SER A 27 -4.53 1.82 14.72
CA SER A 27 -3.21 2.34 14.39
C SER A 27 -3.32 3.66 13.64
N GLU A 28 -2.46 4.62 13.96
CA GLU A 28 -2.33 5.89 13.25
C GLU A 28 -1.01 5.92 12.46
N PRO A 29 -1.01 6.43 11.22
CA PRO A 29 0.23 6.60 10.46
C PRO A 29 1.14 7.66 11.07
N LYS A 30 2.45 7.39 11.03
CA LYS A 30 3.48 8.41 11.25
C LYS A 30 3.82 9.04 9.91
N VAL A 31 3.68 10.35 9.80
CA VAL A 31 3.95 11.11 8.56
C VAL A 31 5.07 12.13 8.78
N LEU A 32 6.02 12.20 7.86
CA LEU A 32 7.15 13.12 7.91
C LEU A 32 7.72 13.40 6.51
N VAL A 33 8.51 14.46 6.36
CA VAL A 33 9.32 14.67 5.16
C VAL A 33 10.65 13.92 5.31
N ALA A 34 11.02 13.12 4.30
CA ALA A 34 12.24 12.33 4.25
C ALA A 34 12.92 12.42 2.88
N THR A 35 14.13 11.88 2.81
CA THR A 35 14.80 11.60 1.54
C THR A 35 14.53 10.15 1.15
N SER A 36 14.03 9.91 -0.05
CA SER A 36 13.69 8.56 -0.52
C SER A 36 14.92 7.68 -0.71
N GLU A 37 14.76 6.39 -0.47
CA GLU A 37 15.73 5.36 -0.83
C GLU A 37 15.43 4.81 -2.22
N PRO A 38 16.45 4.32 -2.98
CA PRO A 38 16.19 3.66 -4.25
C PRO A 38 15.43 2.34 -4.02
N LEU A 39 14.38 2.12 -4.81
CA LEU A 39 13.63 0.86 -4.80
C LEU A 39 13.70 0.18 -6.16
N LEU A 40 13.69 -1.15 -6.13
CA LEU A 40 13.62 -1.98 -7.31
C LEU A 40 12.38 -2.86 -7.22
N LEU A 41 11.50 -2.76 -8.21
CA LEU A 41 10.26 -3.54 -8.27
C LEU A 41 10.33 -4.52 -9.44
N ALA A 42 9.98 -5.78 -9.19
CA ALA A 42 9.64 -6.75 -10.21
C ALA A 42 8.11 -6.91 -10.24
N GLY A 43 7.48 -6.56 -11.35
CA GLY A 43 6.03 -6.47 -11.43
C GLY A 43 5.50 -6.33 -12.84
N GLN A 44 4.21 -6.05 -12.97
CA GLN A 44 3.54 -5.89 -14.24
C GLN A 44 2.88 -4.51 -14.34
N PRO A 45 2.94 -3.84 -15.50
CA PRO A 45 2.15 -2.64 -15.72
C PRO A 45 0.66 -2.98 -15.70
N PHE A 46 -0.12 -2.12 -15.05
CA PHE A 46 -1.56 -2.20 -14.96
C PHE A 46 -2.17 -0.88 -15.42
N LYS A 47 -3.23 -0.98 -16.23
CA LYS A 47 -4.06 0.15 -16.62
C LYS A 47 -5.51 -0.26 -16.57
N GLY A 48 -6.29 0.40 -15.72
CA GLY A 48 -7.68 0.03 -15.45
C GLY A 48 -8.16 0.71 -14.18
N THR A 49 -9.19 0.17 -13.54
CA THR A 49 -9.70 0.68 -12.27
C THR A 49 -9.26 -0.19 -11.10
N VAL A 50 -9.19 0.37 -9.89
CA VAL A 50 -8.93 -0.43 -8.66
C VAL A 50 -10.03 -1.46 -8.36
N LYS A 51 -11.19 -1.33 -9.02
CA LYS A 51 -12.32 -2.27 -8.91
C LYS A 51 -12.26 -3.39 -9.93
N ASP A 52 -11.36 -3.31 -10.92
CA ASP A 52 -11.25 -4.33 -11.94
C ASP A 52 -10.69 -5.60 -11.31
N GLU A 53 -11.27 -6.75 -11.66
CA GLU A 53 -10.76 -8.06 -11.21
C GLU A 53 -9.28 -8.23 -11.59
N ALA A 54 -8.87 -7.67 -12.72
CA ALA A 54 -7.47 -7.69 -13.17
C ALA A 54 -6.51 -7.02 -12.17
N PHE A 55 -6.94 -5.97 -11.45
CA PHE A 55 -6.14 -5.33 -10.40
C PHE A 55 -5.92 -6.29 -9.22
N GLY A 56 -7.01 -6.88 -8.72
CA GLY A 56 -6.97 -7.87 -7.64
C GLY A 56 -6.14 -9.10 -8.02
N ASN A 57 -6.29 -9.58 -9.26
CA ASN A 57 -5.54 -10.72 -9.79
C ASN A 57 -4.04 -10.43 -9.89
N ALA A 58 -3.64 -9.22 -10.27
CA ALA A 58 -2.23 -8.81 -10.30
C ALA A 58 -1.60 -8.86 -8.89
N PHE A 59 -2.30 -8.31 -7.89
CA PHE A 59 -1.85 -8.33 -6.50
C PHE A 59 -1.79 -9.76 -5.94
N GLN A 60 -2.82 -10.58 -6.19
CA GLN A 60 -2.84 -12.00 -5.80
C GLN A 60 -1.71 -12.81 -6.44
N LYS A 61 -1.40 -12.55 -7.72
CA LYS A 61 -0.30 -13.19 -8.43
C LYS A 61 1.05 -12.84 -7.76
N ALA A 62 1.28 -11.57 -7.44
CA ALA A 62 2.48 -11.14 -6.72
C ALA A 62 2.59 -11.80 -5.34
N ALA A 63 1.48 -11.84 -4.58
CA ALA A 63 1.43 -12.48 -3.26
C ALA A 63 1.71 -13.99 -3.34
N LYS A 64 1.18 -14.66 -4.38
CA LYS A 64 1.44 -16.08 -4.62
C LYS A 64 2.91 -16.36 -4.94
N LEU A 65 3.57 -15.51 -5.74
CA LEU A 65 4.99 -15.65 -6.06
C LEU A 65 5.88 -15.55 -4.80
N LEU A 66 5.53 -14.65 -3.88
CA LEU A 66 6.18 -14.54 -2.58
C LEU A 66 5.94 -15.80 -1.73
N ALA A 67 4.68 -16.25 -1.62
CA ALA A 67 4.32 -17.43 -0.83
C ALA A 67 4.98 -18.72 -1.34
N GLU A 68 5.17 -18.84 -2.65
CA GLU A 68 5.84 -19.98 -3.30
C GLU A 68 7.37 -19.85 -3.33
N ASN A 69 7.95 -18.79 -2.74
CA ASN A 69 9.38 -18.46 -2.80
C ASN A 69 9.95 -18.38 -4.24
N LYS A 70 9.09 -18.11 -5.24
CA LYS A 70 9.50 -17.87 -6.63
C LYS A 70 10.11 -16.48 -6.82
N LEU A 71 9.79 -15.57 -5.91
CA LEU A 71 10.34 -14.23 -5.85
C LEU A 71 10.59 -13.89 -4.38
N GLN A 72 11.72 -13.27 -4.07
CA GLN A 72 12.05 -12.84 -2.71
C GLN A 72 11.92 -11.32 -2.61
N GLY A 73 11.28 -10.84 -1.56
CA GLY A 73 11.02 -9.41 -1.40
C GLY A 73 9.73 -9.16 -0.62
N VAL A 74 9.13 -8.01 -0.87
CA VAL A 74 7.87 -7.60 -0.24
C VAL A 74 6.90 -7.04 -1.26
N LEU A 75 5.59 -7.16 -1.05
CA LEU A 75 4.61 -6.57 -1.96
C LEU A 75 4.85 -5.08 -2.12
N GLY A 76 4.73 -4.57 -3.35
CA GLY A 76 4.87 -3.16 -3.63
C GLY A 76 4.28 -2.74 -4.95
N ASN A 77 3.85 -1.48 -4.98
CA ASN A 77 3.12 -0.87 -6.07
C ASN A 77 3.66 0.52 -6.34
N VAL A 78 3.70 0.91 -7.61
CA VAL A 78 3.89 2.31 -8.02
C VAL A 78 2.64 2.77 -8.75
N TYR A 79 2.05 3.89 -8.34
CA TYR A 79 0.91 4.50 -9.02
C TYR A 79 1.32 5.81 -9.68
N TYR A 80 0.95 6.00 -10.94
CA TYR A 80 1.21 7.22 -11.74
C TYR A 80 0.00 8.18 -11.78
N SER A 81 -0.92 7.97 -10.84
CA SER A 81 -2.15 8.72 -10.60
C SER A 81 -2.62 8.38 -9.20
N ASN A 82 -3.32 9.27 -8.51
CA ASN A 82 -3.81 9.01 -7.15
C ASN A 82 -4.86 7.87 -7.17
N PRO A 83 -4.58 6.69 -6.57
CA PRO A 83 -5.52 5.57 -6.59
C PRO A 83 -6.77 5.81 -5.73
N GLU A 84 -6.71 6.74 -4.77
CA GLU A 84 -7.86 7.16 -3.95
C GLU A 84 -8.71 8.24 -4.63
N SER A 85 -8.23 8.81 -5.74
CA SER A 85 -9.02 9.78 -6.50
C SER A 85 -10.14 9.10 -7.28
N LYS A 86 -11.20 9.86 -7.59
CA LYS A 86 -12.36 9.37 -8.37
C LYS A 86 -12.03 9.13 -9.86
N THR A 87 -10.76 9.01 -10.24
CA THR A 87 -10.38 8.77 -11.64
C THR A 87 -10.84 7.38 -12.08
N ASP A 88 -11.53 7.31 -13.21
CA ASP A 88 -12.02 6.06 -13.79
C ASP A 88 -10.90 5.17 -14.36
N THR A 89 -9.65 5.61 -14.38
CA THR A 89 -8.52 4.78 -14.83
C THR A 89 -7.25 5.20 -14.12
N ILE A 90 -6.64 4.25 -13.43
CA ILE A 90 -5.31 4.36 -12.85
C ILE A 90 -4.27 3.72 -13.77
N ARG A 91 -3.06 4.25 -13.71
CA ARG A 91 -1.86 3.57 -14.23
C ARG A 91 -1.02 3.16 -13.04
N ALA A 92 -0.71 1.87 -12.94
CA ALA A 92 0.06 1.32 -11.85
C ALA A 92 1.12 0.33 -12.34
N PHE A 93 2.08 0.04 -11.50
CA PHE A 93 3.03 -1.04 -11.64
C PHE A 93 2.92 -1.89 -10.38
N ILE A 94 2.41 -3.11 -10.50
CA ILE A 94 2.02 -3.96 -9.37
C ILE A 94 2.96 -5.14 -9.31
N GLY A 95 3.57 -5.40 -8.15
CA GLY A 95 4.48 -6.51 -8.00
C GLY A 95 5.13 -6.59 -6.63
N VAL A 96 6.45 -6.79 -6.64
CA VAL A 96 7.26 -7.06 -5.47
C VAL A 96 8.50 -6.18 -5.49
N VAL A 97 8.77 -5.50 -4.37
CA VAL A 97 10.05 -4.83 -4.11
C VAL A 97 11.10 -5.91 -3.83
N ILE A 98 12.13 -5.95 -4.65
CA ILE A 98 13.22 -6.93 -4.61
C ILE A 98 14.55 -6.25 -4.32
N GLN A 99 15.56 -7.02 -3.89
CA GLN A 99 16.91 -6.50 -3.60
C GLN A 99 17.91 -6.75 -4.73
N ASP A 100 17.66 -7.75 -5.58
CA ASP A 100 18.60 -8.22 -6.59
C ASP A 100 18.00 -8.12 -8.00
N SER A 101 18.59 -7.29 -8.86
CA SER A 101 18.15 -7.13 -10.26
C SER A 101 18.58 -8.26 -11.20
N THR A 102 19.40 -9.20 -10.74
CA THR A 102 19.94 -10.29 -11.58
C THR A 102 19.08 -11.56 -11.56
N ILE A 103 17.99 -11.54 -10.79
CA ILE A 103 17.06 -12.66 -10.69
C ILE A 103 16.32 -12.91 -12.01
N SER A 104 16.00 -14.17 -12.25
CA SER A 104 15.09 -14.53 -13.36
C SER A 104 13.67 -14.09 -13.02
N LEU A 105 13.10 -13.21 -13.84
CA LEU A 105 11.75 -12.71 -13.63
C LEU A 105 10.70 -13.74 -14.05
N PRO A 106 9.56 -13.82 -13.35
CA PRO A 106 8.39 -14.56 -13.81
C PRO A 106 7.90 -14.07 -15.17
N GLU A 107 7.15 -14.92 -15.88
CA GLU A 107 6.59 -14.54 -17.18
C GLU A 107 5.68 -13.31 -17.08
N GLY A 108 5.96 -12.33 -17.96
CA GLY A 108 5.26 -11.06 -18.05
C GLY A 108 5.64 -10.04 -16.97
N TYR A 109 6.64 -10.33 -16.12
CA TYR A 109 7.18 -9.37 -15.16
C TYR A 109 8.32 -8.56 -15.79
N GLU A 110 8.35 -7.28 -15.45
CA GLU A 110 9.37 -6.31 -15.83
C GLU A 110 10.06 -5.77 -14.57
N LEU A 111 11.21 -5.12 -14.74
CA LEU A 111 11.89 -4.39 -13.67
C LEU A 111 11.57 -2.90 -13.77
N LEU A 112 11.14 -2.32 -12.66
CA LEU A 112 11.00 -0.88 -12.47
C LEU A 112 11.97 -0.41 -11.39
N ARG A 113 12.88 0.50 -11.76
CA ARG A 113 13.75 1.18 -10.80
C ARG A 113 13.14 2.52 -10.41
N VAL A 114 12.85 2.69 -9.13
CA VAL A 114 12.47 3.97 -8.54
C VAL A 114 13.74 4.63 -7.98
N PRO A 115 14.15 5.80 -8.48
CA PRO A 115 15.34 6.48 -7.99
C PRO A 115 15.13 7.00 -6.56
N GLY A 116 16.18 6.88 -5.74
CA GLY A 116 16.25 7.52 -4.43
C GLY A 116 16.72 8.98 -4.52
N GLY A 117 16.88 9.61 -3.37
CA GLY A 117 17.46 10.95 -3.22
C GLY A 117 16.46 12.10 -3.36
N ARG A 118 15.16 11.81 -3.53
CA ARG A 118 14.12 12.82 -3.69
C ARG A 118 13.53 13.17 -2.32
N GLN A 119 13.13 14.42 -2.12
CA GLN A 119 12.32 14.77 -0.97
C GLN A 119 10.91 14.17 -1.16
N VAL A 120 10.46 13.40 -0.18
CA VAL A 120 9.16 12.73 -0.18
C VAL A 120 8.41 13.03 1.10
N VAL A 121 7.09 13.05 1.04
CA VAL A 121 6.28 12.80 2.25
C VAL A 121 6.23 11.29 2.44
N HIS A 122 6.80 10.84 3.54
CA HIS A 122 6.84 9.45 3.96
C HIS A 122 5.77 9.21 5.02
N SER A 123 4.93 8.21 4.80
CA SER A 123 3.87 7.77 5.71
C SER A 123 4.05 6.29 6.00
N GLU A 124 4.15 5.90 7.27
CA GLU A 124 4.24 4.50 7.68
C GLU A 124 3.20 4.15 8.75
N ILE A 125 2.65 2.95 8.69
CA ILE A 125 1.67 2.46 9.67
C ILE A 125 1.91 1.00 10.03
N ASN A 126 1.66 0.67 11.31
CA ASN A 126 1.60 -0.71 11.78
C ASN A 126 0.18 -1.28 11.65
N ALA A 127 -0.24 -1.63 10.44
CA ALA A 127 -1.56 -2.20 10.15
C ALA A 127 -1.49 -3.21 8.99
N HIS A 128 -2.51 -4.07 8.90
CA HIS A 128 -2.63 -5.03 7.80
C HIS A 128 -2.91 -4.31 6.48
N TYR A 129 -2.43 -4.85 5.34
CA TYR A 129 -2.55 -4.23 4.02
C TYR A 129 -4.00 -3.95 3.57
N MET A 130 -4.99 -4.63 4.15
CA MET A 130 -6.41 -4.38 3.86
C MET A 130 -6.94 -3.06 4.44
N ILE A 131 -6.27 -2.50 5.46
CA ILE A 131 -6.71 -1.28 6.16
C ILE A 131 -5.69 -0.15 5.99
N ALA A 132 -4.40 -0.51 5.88
CA ALA A 132 -3.32 0.45 5.83
C ALA A 132 -3.42 1.49 4.69
N PRO A 133 -3.70 1.13 3.42
CA PRO A 133 -3.66 2.07 2.29
C PRO A 133 -4.54 3.30 2.54
N GLY A 134 -5.84 3.11 2.81
CA GLY A 134 -6.78 4.22 3.03
C GLY A 134 -6.34 5.16 4.15
N LYS A 135 -5.75 4.63 5.23
CA LYS A 135 -5.18 5.45 6.32
C LYS A 135 -3.92 6.20 5.90
N LEU A 136 -3.01 5.53 5.19
CA LEU A 136 -1.75 6.11 4.71
C LEU A 136 -2.04 7.31 3.80
N TYR A 137 -2.90 7.14 2.79
CA TYR A 137 -3.27 8.22 1.87
C TYR A 137 -3.97 9.38 2.60
N THR A 138 -4.95 9.07 3.46
CA THR A 138 -5.69 10.11 4.21
C THR A 138 -4.74 10.97 5.05
N ASN A 139 -3.84 10.35 5.82
CA ASN A 139 -2.93 11.09 6.71
C ASN A 139 -1.82 11.79 5.94
N LEU A 140 -1.32 11.19 4.86
CA LEU A 140 -0.30 11.81 4.01
C LEU A 140 -0.82 13.09 3.34
N PHE A 141 -2.04 13.05 2.78
CA PHE A 141 -2.64 14.23 2.16
C PHE A 141 -2.99 15.31 3.18
N ALA A 142 -3.50 14.94 4.36
CA ALA A 142 -3.75 15.89 5.44
C ALA A 142 -2.46 16.59 5.89
N TYR A 143 -1.38 15.83 6.08
CA TYR A 143 -0.07 16.39 6.42
C TYR A 143 0.45 17.34 5.34
N ALA A 144 0.35 16.96 4.06
CA ALA A 144 0.79 17.80 2.96
C ALA A 144 -0.02 19.10 2.88
N GLU A 145 -1.34 19.04 3.10
CA GLU A 145 -2.21 20.22 3.13
C GLU A 145 -1.86 21.15 4.30
N GLU A 146 -1.75 20.63 5.52
CA GLU A 146 -1.40 21.39 6.73
C GLU A 146 -0.06 22.12 6.58
N ASN A 147 0.92 21.45 5.95
CA ASN A 147 2.26 21.98 5.75
C ASN A 147 2.44 22.72 4.40
N LYS A 148 1.37 22.91 3.63
CA LYS A 148 1.38 23.57 2.31
C LYS A 148 2.37 22.97 1.31
N LEU A 149 2.58 21.66 1.41
CA LEU A 149 3.47 20.90 0.54
C LEU A 149 2.75 20.55 -0.77
N LYS A 150 3.45 20.68 -1.88
CA LYS A 150 2.94 20.25 -3.19
C LYS A 150 3.49 18.87 -3.49
N LEU A 151 2.60 17.94 -3.86
CA LEU A 151 2.94 16.56 -4.16
C LEU A 151 2.91 16.29 -5.66
N GLU A 152 3.77 15.38 -6.11
CA GLU A 152 3.72 14.80 -7.44
C GLU A 152 2.64 13.72 -7.57
N GLU A 153 2.22 13.44 -8.80
CA GLU A 153 1.35 12.31 -9.12
C GLU A 153 2.16 11.03 -9.31
N PHE A 154 2.92 10.65 -8.28
CA PHE A 154 3.76 9.47 -8.25
C PHE A 154 3.77 8.91 -6.84
N TYR A 155 3.19 7.73 -6.65
CA TYR A 155 2.96 7.14 -5.33
C TYR A 155 3.67 5.80 -5.27
N VAL A 156 4.51 5.60 -4.27
CA VAL A 156 5.23 4.35 -4.05
C VAL A 156 4.74 3.74 -2.76
N GLU A 157 4.12 2.58 -2.86
CA GLU A 157 3.54 1.85 -1.73
C GLU A 157 4.23 0.50 -1.59
N TRP A 158 4.60 0.09 -0.38
CA TRP A 158 5.12 -1.25 -0.13
C TRP A 158 4.85 -1.74 1.29
N PHE A 159 4.93 -3.06 1.46
CA PHE A 159 4.52 -3.75 2.68
C PHE A 159 5.70 -4.50 3.31
N PRO A 160 6.64 -3.80 3.98
CA PRO A 160 7.90 -4.39 4.44
C PRO A 160 7.74 -5.51 5.47
N ALA A 161 6.57 -5.64 6.08
CA ALA A 161 6.20 -6.77 6.94
C ALA A 161 4.67 -6.96 6.90
N ASP A 162 4.18 -8.13 7.36
CA ASP A 162 2.74 -8.48 7.37
C ASP A 162 1.83 -7.41 7.99
N ARG A 163 2.38 -6.64 8.93
CA ARG A 163 1.69 -5.58 9.66
C ARG A 163 2.35 -4.23 9.51
N LYS A 164 3.16 -4.01 8.48
CA LYS A 164 3.77 -2.72 8.20
C LYS A 164 3.53 -2.34 6.74
N ALA A 165 3.04 -1.13 6.54
CA ALA A 165 2.85 -0.55 5.22
C ALA A 165 3.48 0.84 5.18
N VAL A 166 4.03 1.18 4.02
CA VAL A 166 4.69 2.45 3.77
C VAL A 166 4.14 3.03 2.47
N LEU A 167 3.92 4.34 2.47
CA LEU A 167 3.58 5.14 1.31
C LEU A 167 4.52 6.34 1.23
N GLU A 168 5.15 6.51 0.07
CA GLU A 168 5.96 7.69 -0.24
C GLU A 168 5.39 8.43 -1.45
N VAL A 169 5.35 9.76 -1.33
CA VAL A 169 4.94 10.65 -2.43
C VAL A 169 5.97 11.77 -2.55
N PRO A 170 6.63 11.93 -3.71
CA PRO A 170 7.60 13.01 -3.92
C PRO A 170 6.96 14.39 -3.82
N LEU A 171 7.74 15.33 -3.28
CA LEU A 171 7.43 16.75 -3.35
C LEU A 171 7.63 17.24 -4.78
N LYS A 172 6.76 18.12 -5.25
CA LYS A 172 7.00 18.93 -6.45
C LYS A 172 8.08 19.96 -6.12
N GLU A 173 9.08 20.05 -6.99
CA GLU A 173 10.06 21.13 -7.00
C GLU A 173 9.40 22.52 -7.19
#